data_AF-A0A919ZPE4-F1
#
_entry.id   AF-A0A919ZPE4-F1
#
_cell.length_a   1.000
_cell.length_b   1.000
_cell.length_c   1.000
_cell.angle_alpha   90.00
_cell.angle_beta   90.00
_cell.angle_gamma   90.00
#
_symmetry.space_group_name_H-M   'P 1'
#
loop_
_entity.id
_entity.type
_entity.pdbx_description
1 polymer ?
#
loop_
_entity_poly.entity_id
_entity_poly.type
_entity_poly.pdbx_seq_one_letter_code
_entity_poly.pdbx_strand_id
1 'polypeptide(L)'
;MPSIREFASNLRCSVITVRRVYQDLENEGLLRTKQGTGTFVAQVGIDKKEDYKQAAVKEALIQAAKVGRSVGSTREELDHWFSEVMNEFYREKEETEK
;
A
#
# COMPACT_ATOMS: atom_id res chain seq x y z
N MET A 1 -11.11 -1.58 -22.41
CA MET A 1 -11.96 -2.26 -21.40
C MET A 1 -13.35 -2.41 -22.00
N PRO A 2 -14.07 -3.53 -21.80
CA PRO A 2 -15.45 -3.66 -22.28
C PRO A 2 -16.34 -2.59 -21.62
N SER A 3 -17.36 -2.14 -22.34
CA SER A 3 -18.32 -1.18 -21.79
C SER A 3 -19.11 -1.80 -20.63
N ILE A 4 -19.65 -0.95 -19.75
CA ILE A 4 -20.51 -1.37 -18.63
C ILE A 4 -21.67 -2.25 -19.13
N ARG A 5 -22.24 -1.93 -20.30
CA ARG A 5 -23.37 -2.67 -20.89
C ARG A 5 -22.96 -4.05 -21.40
N GLU A 6 -21.84 -4.15 -22.10
CA GLU A 6 -21.31 -5.43 -22.57
C GLU A 6 -20.94 -6.34 -21.39
N PHE A 7 -20.28 -5.79 -20.36
CA PHE A 7 -19.87 -6.56 -19.20
C PHE A 7 -21.06 -7.07 -18.37
N ALA A 8 -22.10 -6.24 -18.21
CA ALA A 8 -23.34 -6.65 -17.55
C ALA A 8 -24.07 -7.76 -18.33
N SER A 9 -24.12 -7.66 -19.65
CA SER A 9 -24.72 -8.67 -20.53
C SER A 9 -23.98 -10.02 -20.42
N ASN A 10 -22.65 -9.99 -20.44
CA ASN A 10 -21.82 -11.19 -20.36
C ASN A 10 -21.98 -11.94 -19.02
N LEU A 11 -22.15 -11.20 -17.92
CA LEU A 11 -22.31 -11.77 -16.57
C LEU A 11 -23.77 -11.98 -16.15
N ARG A 12 -24.74 -11.62 -17.01
CA ARG A 12 -26.18 -11.64 -16.72
C ARG A 12 -26.55 -10.91 -15.41
N CYS A 13 -25.84 -9.83 -15.11
CA CYS A 13 -26.05 -9.03 -13.91
C CYS A 13 -26.62 -7.65 -14.25
N SER A 14 -27.13 -6.94 -13.24
CA SER A 14 -27.68 -5.60 -13.47
C SER A 14 -26.58 -4.63 -13.90
N VAL A 15 -26.91 -3.77 -14.88
CA VAL A 15 -26.06 -2.65 -15.33
C VAL A 15 -25.69 -1.74 -14.15
N ILE A 16 -26.58 -1.60 -13.16
CA ILE A 16 -26.34 -0.80 -11.96
C ILE A 16 -25.21 -1.42 -11.13
N THR A 17 -25.18 -2.75 -11.01
CA THR A 17 -24.15 -3.48 -10.28
C THR A 17 -22.78 -3.30 -10.93
N VAL A 18 -22.69 -3.48 -12.25
CA VAL A 18 -21.43 -3.27 -12.98
C VAL A 18 -20.97 -1.82 -12.91
N ARG A 19 -21.90 -0.86 -13.05
CA ARG A 19 -21.57 0.56 -12.90
C ARG A 19 -20.98 0.86 -11.53
N ARG A 20 -21.57 0.30 -10.46
CA ARG A 20 -21.06 0.48 -9.10
C ARG A 20 -19.65 -0.08 -8.96
N VAL A 21 -19.41 -1.30 -9.43
CA VAL A 21 -18.07 -1.93 -9.41
C VAL A 21 -17.05 -1.09 -10.18
N TYR A 22 -17.39 -0.59 -11.38
CA TYR A 22 -16.48 0.27 -12.15
C TYR A 22 -16.20 1.60 -11.44
N GLN A 23 -17.19 2.17 -10.75
CA GLN A 23 -17.02 3.38 -9.95
C GLN A 23 -16.14 3.12 -8.73
N ASP A 24 -16.33 2.00 -8.05
CA ASP A 24 -15.54 1.59 -6.89
C ASP A 24 -14.07 1.39 -7.31
N LEU A 25 -13.83 0.71 -8.44
CA LEU A 25 -12.49 0.54 -9.01
C LEU A 25 -11.85 1.86 -9.47
N GLU A 26 -12.64 2.82 -9.96
CA GLU A 26 -12.16 4.17 -10.28
C GLU A 26 -11.79 4.96 -9.01
N ASN A 27 -12.61 4.86 -7.95
CA ASN A 27 -12.35 5.47 -6.65
C ASN A 27 -11.09 4.88 -5.98
N GLU A 28 -10.85 3.59 -6.14
CA GLU A 28 -9.62 2.92 -5.70
C GLU A 28 -8.40 3.25 -6.58
N GLY A 29 -8.59 4.04 -7.64
CA GLY A 29 -7.56 4.45 -8.59
C GLY A 29 -7.06 3.30 -9.47
N LEU A 30 -7.78 2.18 -9.55
CA LEU A 30 -7.49 1.02 -10.40
C LEU A 30 -7.97 1.26 -11.84
N LEU A 31 -8.97 2.10 -12.03
CA LEU A 31 -9.47 2.54 -13.33
C LEU A 31 -9.36 4.05 -13.50
N ARG A 32 -9.24 4.51 -14.75
CA ARG A 32 -9.29 5.92 -15.13
C ARG A 32 -10.22 6.10 -16.32
N THR A 33 -11.24 6.94 -16.18
CA THR A 33 -12.10 7.31 -17.30
C THR A 33 -11.63 8.61 -17.94
N LYS A 34 -11.36 8.58 -19.26
CA LYS A 34 -11.10 9.80 -20.04
C LYS A 34 -12.34 10.13 -20.85
N GLN A 35 -12.83 11.36 -20.71
CA GLN A 35 -14.04 11.83 -21.41
C GLN A 35 -13.85 11.69 -22.92
N GLY A 36 -14.75 10.97 -23.57
CA GLY A 36 -14.72 10.72 -25.02
C GLY A 36 -13.86 9.55 -25.50
N THR A 37 -13.07 8.90 -24.63
CA THR A 37 -12.19 7.77 -25.03
C THR A 37 -12.49 6.46 -24.28
N GLY A 38 -13.24 6.52 -23.19
CA GLY A 38 -13.66 5.34 -22.41
C GLY A 38 -12.88 5.14 -21.12
N THR A 39 -13.06 3.99 -20.47
CA THR A 39 -12.41 3.62 -19.20
C THR A 39 -11.22 2.71 -19.46
N PHE A 40 -10.09 3.06 -18.86
CA PHE A 40 -8.81 2.37 -18.98
C PHE A 40 -8.39 1.84 -17.62
N VAL A 41 -7.67 0.70 -17.62
CA VAL A 41 -7.01 0.21 -16.42
C VAL A 41 -5.87 1.16 -16.10
N ALA A 42 -5.90 1.78 -14.92
CA ALA A 42 -4.81 2.59 -14.46
C ALA A 42 -3.56 1.69 -14.32
N GLN A 43 -2.40 2.18 -14.73
CA GLN A 43 -1.12 1.53 -14.41
C GLN A 43 -0.89 1.64 -12.90
N VAL A 44 -1.61 0.84 -12.11
CA VAL A 44 -1.29 0.54 -10.72
C VAL A 44 -0.20 -0.53 -10.73
N GLY A 45 0.89 -0.22 -11.43
CA GLY A 45 2.08 -1.03 -11.51
C GLY A 45 3.15 -0.30 -10.73
N ILE A 46 3.64 -0.94 -9.67
CA ILE A 46 4.86 -0.60 -8.90
C ILE A 46 4.61 0.26 -7.65
N ASP A 47 3.92 1.41 -7.71
CA ASP A 47 3.85 2.31 -6.53
C ASP A 47 3.11 1.71 -5.31
N LYS A 48 1.95 1.06 -5.50
CA LYS A 48 1.22 0.48 -4.36
C LYS A 48 1.97 -0.66 -3.68
N LYS A 49 2.81 -1.43 -4.41
CA LYS A 49 3.61 -2.50 -3.77
C LYS A 49 4.71 -1.93 -2.89
N GLU A 50 5.34 -0.85 -3.33
CA GLU A 50 6.30 -0.10 -2.52
C GLU A 50 5.61 0.47 -1.27
N ASP A 51 4.42 1.06 -1.44
CA ASP A 51 3.62 1.61 -0.34
C ASP A 51 3.24 0.55 0.69
N TYR A 52 2.83 -0.66 0.27
CA TYR A 52 2.51 -1.75 1.21
C TYR A 52 3.75 -2.23 1.98
N LYS A 53 4.90 -2.34 1.32
CA LYS A 53 6.16 -2.72 2.00
C LYS A 53 6.59 -1.65 3.00
N GLN A 54 6.52 -0.38 2.62
CA GLN A 54 6.83 0.74 3.50
C GLN A 54 5.82 0.87 4.64
N ALA A 55 4.54 0.58 4.40
CA ALA A 55 3.51 0.58 5.42
C ALA A 55 3.79 -0.47 6.50
N ALA A 56 4.21 -1.68 6.12
CA ALA A 56 4.57 -2.72 7.08
C ALA A 56 5.75 -2.30 7.98
N VAL A 57 6.77 -1.65 7.41
CA VAL A 57 7.90 -1.11 8.18
C VAL A 57 7.44 0.00 9.13
N LYS A 58 6.62 0.94 8.66
CA LYS A 58 6.06 2.01 9.50
C LYS A 58 5.22 1.46 10.65
N GLU A 59 4.42 0.42 10.38
CA GLU A 59 3.60 -0.21 11.41
C GLU A 59 4.45 -0.88 12.48
N ALA A 60 5.51 -1.60 12.10
CA ALA A 60 6.46 -2.18 13.05
C ALA A 60 7.11 -1.11 13.95
N LEU A 61 7.54 0.02 13.37
CA LEU A 61 8.10 1.14 14.13
C LEU A 61 7.09 1.76 15.11
N ILE A 62 5.82 1.90 14.69
CA ILE A 62 4.74 2.38 15.55
C ILE A 62 4.52 1.42 16.73
N GLN A 63 4.56 0.11 16.50
CA GLN A 63 4.41 -0.87 17.59
C GLN A 63 5.59 -0.80 18.56
N ALA A 64 6.82 -0.70 18.07
CA ALA A 64 8.00 -0.53 18.92
C ALA A 64 7.90 0.74 19.80
N ALA A 65 7.50 1.87 19.21
CA ALA A 65 7.30 3.11 19.95
C ALA A 65 6.17 3.01 21.00
N LYS A 66 5.07 2.30 20.70
CA LYS A 66 3.98 2.05 21.66
C LYS A 66 4.45 1.21 22.84
N VAL A 67 5.22 0.15 22.59
CA VAL A 67 5.79 -0.69 23.64
C VAL A 67 6.77 0.11 24.51
N GLY A 68 7.69 0.85 23.90
CA GLY A 68 8.61 1.73 24.64
C GLY A 68 7.89 2.72 25.54
N ARG A 69 6.87 3.39 25.01
CA ARG A 69 6.05 4.31 25.81
C ARG A 69 5.30 3.61 26.95
N SER A 70 4.87 2.35 26.77
CA SER A 70 4.19 1.58 27.82
C SER A 70 5.12 1.18 28.96
N VAL A 71 6.42 1.06 28.70
CA VAL A 71 7.46 0.76 29.69
C VAL A 71 7.99 2.06 30.36
N GLY A 72 7.52 3.23 29.91
CA GLY A 72 7.91 4.53 30.44
C GLY A 72 9.19 5.09 29.81
N SER A 73 9.64 4.53 28.69
CA SER A 73 10.83 5.01 27.99
C SER A 73 10.61 6.40 27.41
N THR A 74 11.62 7.25 27.51
CA THR A 74 11.62 8.57 26.90
C THR A 74 11.85 8.48 25.39
N ARG A 75 11.60 9.57 24.67
CA ARG A 75 11.87 9.63 23.22
C ARG A 75 13.35 9.42 22.95
N GLU A 76 14.20 10.01 23.78
CA GLU A 76 15.64 9.97 23.67
C GLU A 76 16.19 8.55 23.84
N GLU A 77 15.63 7.77 24.77
CA GLU A 77 15.98 6.35 24.94
C GLU A 77 15.55 5.50 23.74
N LEU A 78 14.36 5.75 23.19
CA LEU A 78 13.87 5.05 22.00
C LEU A 78 14.71 5.35 20.76
N ASP A 79 15.08 6.62 20.56
CA ASP A 79 15.94 7.04 19.46
C ASP A 79 17.35 6.44 19.60
N HIS A 80 17.87 6.33 20.84
CA HIS A 80 19.14 5.68 21.13
C HIS A 80 19.12 4.19 20.79
N TRP A 81 18.15 3.42 21.31
CA TRP A 81 18.02 1.99 21.01
C TRP A 81 17.78 1.73 19.53
N PHE A 82 16.97 2.57 18.87
CA PHE A 82 16.78 2.45 17.44
C PHE A 82 18.09 2.65 16.67
N SER A 83 18.91 3.63 17.08
CA SER A 83 20.23 3.85 16.46
C SER A 83 21.20 2.71 16.73
N GLU A 84 21.20 2.10 17.93
CA GLU A 84 22.03 0.94 18.24
C GLU A 84 21.66 -0.26 17.38
N VAL A 85 20.36 -0.59 17.32
CA VAL A 85 19.84 -1.68 16.49
C VAL A 85 20.18 -1.44 15.02
N MET A 86 19.99 -0.22 14.51
CA MET A 86 20.36 0.11 13.14
C MET A 86 21.86 -0.05 12.90
N ASN A 87 22.72 0.41 13.81
CA ASN A 87 24.15 0.22 13.67
C ASN A 87 24.55 -1.26 13.63
N GLU A 88 23.92 -2.10 14.45
CA GLU A 88 24.16 -3.56 14.47
C GLU A 88 23.71 -4.22 13.16
N PHE A 89 22.47 -3.97 12.73
CA PHE A 89 21.91 -4.54 11.49
C PHE A 89 22.68 -4.14 10.23
N TYR A 90 23.23 -2.93 10.17
CA TYR A 90 24.04 -2.49 9.03
C TYR A 90 25.51 -2.91 9.14
N ARG A 91 26.04 -3.18 10.34
CA ARG A 91 27.37 -3.80 10.52
C ARG A 91 27.40 -5.24 10.02
N GLU A 92 26.38 -6.03 10.32
CA GLU A 92 26.32 -7.44 9.90
C GLU A 92 26.20 -7.60 8.38
N LYS A 93 25.58 -6.63 7.69
CA LYS A 93 25.48 -6.66 6.22
C LYS A 93 26.83 -6.49 5.52
N GLU A 94 27.78 -5.76 6.10
CA GLU A 94 29.12 -5.61 5.53
C GLU A 94 29.98 -6.88 5.68
N GLU A 95 29.68 -7.73 6.67
CA GLU A 95 30.39 -8.99 6.91
C GLU A 95 29.85 -10.16 6.09
N THR A 96 28.56 -10.12 5.69
CA THR A 96 27.94 -11.22 4.93
C THR A 96 28.15 -11.11 3.41
N GLU A 97 28.66 -9.98 2.92
CA GLU A 97 28.91 -9.71 1.50
C GLU A 97 30.39 -9.86 1.08
N LYS A 98 31.23 -10.42 1.98
CA LYS A 98 32.68 -10.63 1.76
C LYS A 98 33.07 -12.09 1.57
#